data_AF-A0A545ANK5-F1
#
_entry.id   AF-A0A545ANK5-F1
#
_cell.length_a   1.000
_cell.length_b   1.000
_cell.length_c   1.000
_cell.angle_alpha   90.00
_cell.angle_beta   90.00
_cell.angle_gamma   90.00
#
_symmetry.space_group_name_H-M   'P 1'
#
loop_
_entity.id
_entity.type
_entity.pdbx_description
1 polymer ?
#
loop_
_entity_poly.entity_id
_entity_poly.type
_entity_poly.pdbx_seq_one_letter_code
_entity_poly.pdbx_strand_id
1 'polypeptide(L)'
;MRVRDPADKDIAVDADPDYRDRQAAEVASRPPATRLVHRRSNSLAFYLTTVYVAHLRADPSRPGMRPVFVNDLANLRSRPEAGPSWASLAALTAPREPRARRAQVHRALDSLEAAGLVALHPPGTRYRYEQWQLLQEDGSGQRYRVPPEKSPTGLRLPATFFWNGWHLVLEPAELVMLLAVLDQHWRLNYDPAQNRPPRATVALPRTVRWGHYGISGEVYLHAQQLVEFGLLEFHDPMPHRRRGKLPAHGAEANPSREDLKADTEANGDVHTGQPPPKEPYQFGPVDPSTFNRDPIAVVTDTLTAYPIPSRLQDDEDLLWS
;
A
#
# COMPACT_ATOMS: atom_id res chain seq x y z
N MET A 1 25.35 -6.58 -50.70
CA MET A 1 25.50 -5.18 -50.25
C MET A 1 24.09 -4.66 -49.94
N ARG A 2 23.62 -4.88 -48.71
CA ARG A 2 22.30 -4.41 -48.24
C ARG A 2 22.53 -3.11 -47.48
N VAL A 3 21.89 -2.04 -47.93
CA VAL A 3 21.89 -0.73 -47.28
C VAL A 3 21.11 -0.85 -45.98
N ARG A 4 21.76 -0.54 -44.85
CA ARG A 4 21.12 -0.40 -43.54
C ARG A 4 20.50 1.00 -43.47
N ASP A 5 19.19 1.06 -43.22
CA ASP A 5 18.52 2.31 -42.83
C ASP A 5 19.03 2.78 -41.45
N PRO A 6 19.45 4.04 -41.30
CA PRO A 6 19.84 4.63 -40.01
C PRO A 6 18.70 5.49 -39.47
N ALA A 7 17.64 4.86 -38.98
CA ALA A 7 16.54 5.58 -38.33
C ALA A 7 15.94 4.76 -37.19
N ASP A 8 16.78 4.31 -36.27
CA ASP A 8 16.36 3.91 -34.92
C ASP A 8 17.09 4.83 -33.94
N LYS A 9 16.61 6.08 -33.87
CA LYS A 9 17.03 7.02 -32.83
C LYS A 9 16.16 6.74 -31.63
N ASP A 10 16.76 6.12 -30.63
CA ASP A 10 16.30 6.05 -29.25
C ASP A 10 15.58 7.35 -28.87
N ILE A 11 14.26 7.26 -28.72
CA ILE A 11 13.45 8.31 -28.10
C ILE A 11 13.74 8.21 -26.61
N ALA A 12 14.90 8.72 -26.20
CA ALA A 12 15.12 9.12 -24.83
C ALA A 12 14.18 10.31 -24.58
N VAL A 13 13.00 10.03 -24.04
CA VAL A 13 12.13 11.05 -23.46
C VAL A 13 12.92 11.65 -22.30
N ASP A 14 13.62 12.75 -22.57
CA ASP A 14 14.25 13.59 -21.57
C ASP A 14 13.14 14.11 -20.66
N ALA A 15 12.93 13.41 -19.55
CA ALA A 15 11.99 13.82 -18.53
C ALA A 15 12.41 15.21 -18.03
N ASP A 16 11.52 16.19 -18.20
CA ASP A 16 11.66 17.57 -17.75
C ASP A 16 12.27 17.60 -16.32
N PRO A 17 13.42 18.26 -16.10
CA PRO A 17 14.06 18.31 -14.78
C PRO A 17 13.12 18.83 -13.68
N ASP A 18 12.17 19.70 -14.02
CA ASP A 18 11.16 20.20 -13.09
C ASP A 18 10.20 19.09 -12.59
N TYR A 19 9.92 18.07 -13.42
CA TYR A 19 9.10 16.93 -13.00
C TYR A 19 9.77 16.09 -11.90
N ARG A 20 11.08 15.83 -12.05
CA ARG A 20 11.83 15.02 -11.08
C ARG A 20 11.95 15.72 -9.73
N ASP A 21 12.17 17.03 -9.75
CA ASP A 21 12.28 17.83 -8.53
C ASP A 21 10.93 17.90 -7.80
N ARG A 22 9.82 18.11 -8.54
CA ARG A 22 8.47 18.06 -7.97
C ARG A 22 8.15 16.69 -7.37
N GLN A 23 8.50 15.61 -8.05
CA GLN A 23 8.31 14.25 -7.57
C GLN A 23 9.15 13.96 -6.31
N ALA A 24 10.40 14.42 -6.26
CA ALA A 24 11.26 14.26 -5.10
C ALA A 24 10.71 15.02 -3.88
N ALA A 25 10.24 16.27 -4.07
CA ALA A 25 9.59 17.06 -3.03
C ALA A 25 8.29 16.40 -2.53
N GLU A 26 7.49 15.87 -3.46
CA GLU A 26 6.28 15.12 -3.12
C GLU A 26 6.61 13.91 -2.24
N VAL A 27 7.59 13.09 -2.63
CA VAL A 27 8.00 11.92 -1.87
C VAL A 27 8.55 12.31 -0.50
N ALA A 28 9.37 13.36 -0.42
CA ALA A 28 9.93 13.84 0.86
C ALA A 28 8.86 14.27 1.86
N SER A 29 7.73 14.81 1.38
CA SER A 29 6.60 15.24 2.22
C SER A 29 5.81 14.09 2.84
N ARG A 30 6.01 12.84 2.38
CA ARG A 30 5.30 11.66 2.87
C ARG A 30 5.90 11.15 4.19
N PRO A 31 5.10 10.47 5.04
CA PRO A 31 5.62 9.69 6.16
C PRO A 31 6.68 8.67 5.72
N PRO A 32 7.69 8.34 6.57
CA PRO A 32 8.83 7.49 6.20
C PRO A 32 8.51 6.21 5.42
N ALA A 33 7.59 5.38 5.91
CA ALA A 33 7.24 4.12 5.26
C ALA A 33 6.61 4.32 3.86
N THR A 34 5.78 5.35 3.68
CA THR A 34 5.07 5.57 2.41
C THR A 34 5.92 6.27 1.34
N ARG A 35 7.12 6.75 1.70
CA ARG A 35 8.17 7.15 0.74
C ARG A 35 8.60 5.98 -0.14
N LEU A 36 8.55 4.75 0.39
CA LEU A 36 8.97 3.54 -0.33
C LEU A 36 8.01 3.12 -1.46
N VAL A 37 6.78 3.65 -1.49
CA VAL A 37 5.75 3.26 -2.46
C VAL A 37 5.99 3.86 -3.84
N HIS A 38 6.75 4.96 -3.93
CA HIS A 38 6.96 5.67 -5.20
C HIS A 38 7.63 4.78 -6.28
N ARG A 39 8.40 3.76 -5.89
CA ARG A 39 9.02 2.82 -6.83
C ARG A 39 8.77 1.38 -6.40
N ARG A 40 8.43 0.52 -7.36
CA ARG A 40 8.30 -0.92 -7.13
C ARG A 40 9.63 -1.47 -6.61
N SER A 41 9.65 -1.85 -5.34
CA SER A 41 10.82 -2.42 -4.68
C SER A 41 10.37 -3.30 -3.51
N ASN A 42 11.24 -4.21 -3.09
CA ASN A 42 10.99 -5.08 -1.93
C ASN A 42 11.32 -4.39 -0.59
N SER A 43 11.60 -3.08 -0.60
CA SER A 43 12.06 -2.35 0.58
C SER A 43 10.97 -2.29 1.66
N LEU A 44 9.72 -2.04 1.28
CA LEU A 44 8.61 -2.02 2.24
C LEU A 44 8.37 -3.41 2.85
N ALA A 45 8.38 -4.45 2.01
CA ALA A 45 8.26 -5.83 2.47
C ALA A 45 9.40 -6.20 3.44
N PHE A 46 10.65 -5.89 3.08
CA PHE A 46 11.82 -6.08 3.93
C PHE A 46 11.69 -5.37 5.28
N TYR A 47 11.19 -4.13 5.25
CA TYR A 47 10.97 -3.34 6.44
C TYR A 47 9.89 -3.95 7.35
N LEU A 48 8.76 -4.39 6.78
CA LEU A 48 7.72 -5.08 7.54
C LEU A 48 8.22 -6.39 8.15
N THR A 49 9.02 -7.17 7.42
CA THR A 49 9.71 -8.35 7.97
C THR A 49 10.62 -7.97 9.14
N THR A 50 11.35 -6.86 9.02
CA THR A 50 12.26 -6.37 10.05
C THR A 50 11.51 -5.99 11.33
N VAL A 51 10.40 -5.24 11.21
CA VAL A 51 9.54 -4.88 12.34
C VAL A 51 8.99 -6.15 12.99
N TYR A 52 8.50 -7.11 12.21
CA TYR A 52 7.96 -8.36 12.76
C TYR A 52 9.02 -9.17 13.52
N VAL A 53 10.23 -9.31 12.97
CA VAL A 53 11.35 -9.96 13.66
C VAL A 53 11.72 -9.22 14.95
N ALA A 54 11.67 -7.90 14.96
CA ALA A 54 11.87 -7.11 16.18
C ALA A 54 10.82 -7.44 17.25
N HIS A 55 9.55 -7.61 16.87
CA HIS A 55 8.48 -8.04 17.77
C HIS A 55 8.68 -9.46 18.30
N LEU A 56 9.11 -10.42 17.45
CA LEU A 56 9.38 -11.79 17.88
C LEU A 56 10.55 -11.90 18.86
N ARG A 57 11.54 -11.01 18.72
CA ARG A 57 12.74 -10.97 19.57
C ARG A 57 12.59 -10.09 20.80
N ALA A 58 11.48 -9.37 20.93
CA ALA A 58 11.20 -8.64 22.15
C ALA A 58 10.98 -9.65 23.27
N ASP A 59 11.89 -9.67 24.25
CA ASP A 59 11.77 -10.52 25.42
C ASP A 59 10.55 -10.07 26.25
N PRO A 60 9.47 -10.86 26.33
CA PRO A 60 8.30 -10.49 27.11
C PRO A 60 8.56 -10.57 28.62
N SER A 61 9.65 -11.22 29.05
CA SER A 61 9.95 -11.49 30.45
C SER A 61 10.72 -10.37 31.17
N ARG A 62 11.06 -9.27 30.48
CA ARG A 62 11.69 -8.07 31.07
C ARG A 62 10.77 -6.84 31.01
N PRO A 63 9.69 -6.81 31.81
CA PRO A 63 8.83 -5.65 31.90
C PRO A 63 9.62 -4.42 32.35
N GLY A 64 9.63 -3.36 31.54
CA GLY A 64 10.27 -2.07 31.86
C GLY A 64 11.52 -1.73 31.04
N MET A 65 12.28 -2.72 30.56
CA MET A 65 13.31 -2.50 29.55
C MET A 65 12.69 -2.76 28.18
N ARG A 66 12.18 -1.72 27.52
CA ARG A 66 11.69 -1.83 26.14
C ARG A 66 12.85 -2.32 25.27
N PRO A 67 12.84 -3.57 24.76
CA PRO A 67 13.99 -4.10 24.06
C PRO A 67 14.22 -3.26 22.81
N VAL A 68 15.37 -2.58 22.76
CA VAL A 68 15.85 -1.95 21.54
C VAL A 68 16.21 -3.07 20.59
N PHE A 69 15.70 -3.01 19.36
CA PHE A 69 16.03 -4.02 18.37
C PHE A 69 17.54 -4.00 18.08
N VAL A 70 18.20 -5.15 18.23
CA VAL A 70 19.59 -5.35 17.86
C VAL A 70 19.64 -6.30 16.67
N ASN A 71 20.23 -5.83 15.58
CA ASN A 71 20.45 -6.64 14.39
C ASN A 71 21.72 -7.49 14.56
N ASP A 72 21.53 -8.79 14.79
CA ASP A 72 22.58 -9.82 14.82
C ASP A 72 22.51 -10.78 13.61
N LEU A 73 21.57 -10.54 12.69
CA LEU A 73 21.34 -11.38 11.54
C LEU A 73 22.25 -10.96 10.39
N ALA A 74 22.89 -11.95 9.78
CA ALA A 74 23.64 -11.73 8.56
C ALA A 74 22.70 -11.34 7.41
N ASN A 75 23.15 -10.40 6.56
CA ASN A 75 22.41 -10.02 5.36
C ASN A 75 22.19 -11.21 4.40
N LEU A 76 23.23 -12.03 4.25
CA LEU A 76 23.21 -13.23 3.42
C LEU A 76 24.11 -14.29 4.05
N ARG A 77 23.62 -15.52 4.12
CA ARG A 77 24.43 -16.70 4.46
C ARG A 77 24.66 -17.55 3.21
N SER A 78 25.86 -18.11 3.09
CA SER A 78 26.25 -18.94 1.94
C SER A 78 25.50 -20.27 1.87
N ARG A 79 25.02 -20.77 3.03
CA ARG A 79 24.25 -22.01 3.13
C ARG A 79 22.95 -21.76 3.91
N PRO A 80 21.80 -22.27 3.45
CA PRO A 80 20.53 -22.17 4.17
C PRO A 80 20.58 -22.78 5.58
N GLU A 81 21.36 -23.85 5.73
CA GLU A 81 21.54 -24.58 7.00
C GLU A 81 22.28 -23.79 8.08
N ALA A 82 22.98 -22.72 7.70
CA ALA A 82 23.73 -21.88 8.64
C ALA A 82 22.84 -20.93 9.46
N GLY A 83 21.52 -21.08 9.37
CA GLY A 83 20.52 -20.28 10.08
C GLY A 83 19.89 -19.20 9.20
N PRO A 84 18.94 -18.42 9.77
CA PRO A 84 18.25 -17.36 9.04
C PRO A 84 19.19 -16.21 8.65
N SER A 85 18.83 -15.54 7.57
CA SER A 85 19.46 -14.31 7.06
C SER A 85 18.39 -13.33 6.59
N TRP A 86 18.72 -12.05 6.45
CA TRP A 86 17.77 -11.06 5.94
C TRP A 86 17.28 -11.39 4.53
N ALA A 87 18.16 -11.88 3.66
CA ALA A 87 17.78 -12.33 2.33
C ALA A 87 16.73 -13.45 2.35
N SER A 88 16.85 -14.41 3.28
CA SER A 88 15.88 -15.52 3.39
C SER A 88 14.56 -15.07 4.04
N LEU A 89 14.62 -14.23 5.07
CA LEU A 89 13.44 -13.79 5.80
C LEU A 89 12.55 -12.85 4.96
N ALA A 90 13.16 -11.96 4.16
CA ALA A 90 12.43 -11.03 3.30
C ALA A 90 12.16 -11.60 1.88
N ALA A 91 12.27 -12.93 1.70
CA ALA A 91 12.13 -13.62 0.42
C ALA A 91 12.91 -13.02 -0.76
N LEU A 92 14.08 -12.42 -0.51
CA LEU A 92 15.01 -11.92 -1.52
C LEU A 92 15.90 -13.06 -2.04
N THR A 93 15.24 -14.14 -2.49
CA THR A 93 15.89 -15.41 -2.85
C THR A 93 16.16 -15.53 -4.35
N ALA A 94 15.54 -14.69 -5.18
CA ALA A 94 15.87 -14.52 -6.59
C ALA A 94 16.66 -13.22 -6.76
N PRO A 95 17.89 -13.23 -7.32
CA PRO A 95 18.49 -14.24 -8.21
C PRO A 95 19.24 -15.36 -7.47
N ARG A 96 19.55 -16.48 -8.14
CA ARG A 96 20.28 -17.60 -7.49
C ARG A 96 21.70 -17.22 -7.05
N GLU A 97 22.33 -16.29 -7.78
CA GLU A 97 23.70 -15.85 -7.50
C GLU A 97 23.81 -15.11 -6.15
N PRO A 98 24.73 -15.51 -5.24
CA PRO A 98 24.91 -14.86 -3.94
C PRO A 98 25.22 -13.36 -4.03
N ARG A 99 26.02 -12.94 -5.01
CA ARG A 99 26.39 -11.53 -5.19
C ARG A 99 25.18 -10.67 -5.52
N ALA A 100 24.32 -11.15 -6.40
CA ALA A 100 23.12 -10.43 -6.81
C ALA A 100 22.09 -10.34 -5.66
N ARG A 101 21.91 -11.40 -4.86
CA ARG A 101 21.08 -11.36 -3.64
C ARG A 101 21.58 -10.36 -2.63
N ARG A 102 22.90 -10.35 -2.37
CA ARG A 102 23.50 -9.36 -1.47
C ARG A 102 23.25 -7.94 -1.99
N ALA A 103 23.39 -7.72 -3.30
CA ALA A 103 23.09 -6.43 -3.91
C ALA A 103 21.62 -6.01 -3.74
N GLN A 104 20.66 -6.94 -3.79
CA GLN A 104 19.24 -6.63 -3.51
C GLN A 104 19.02 -6.23 -2.06
N VAL A 105 19.61 -6.95 -1.09
CA VAL A 105 19.54 -6.57 0.32
C VAL A 105 20.12 -5.17 0.53
N HIS A 106 21.29 -4.88 -0.07
CA HIS A 106 21.90 -3.56 0.02
C HIS A 106 21.02 -2.46 -0.59
N ARG A 107 20.41 -2.69 -1.75
CA ARG A 107 19.47 -1.74 -2.37
C ARG A 107 18.23 -1.49 -1.51
N ALA A 108 17.71 -2.53 -0.87
CA ALA A 108 16.60 -2.38 0.09
C ALA A 108 17.05 -1.53 1.28
N LEU A 109 18.22 -1.81 1.86
CA LEU A 109 18.78 -1.04 2.97
C LEU A 109 19.08 0.42 2.60
N ASP A 110 19.65 0.69 1.43
CA ASP A 110 19.86 2.06 0.94
C ASP A 110 18.52 2.80 0.77
N SER A 111 17.47 2.10 0.29
CA SER A 111 16.12 2.69 0.17
C SER A 111 15.50 2.99 1.54
N LEU A 112 15.72 2.12 2.52
CA LEU A 112 15.27 2.31 3.90
C LEU A 112 16.04 3.43 4.61
N GLU A 113 17.34 3.56 4.37
CA GLU A 113 18.15 4.65 4.90
C GLU A 113 17.68 5.99 4.32
N ALA A 114 17.46 6.06 3.00
CA ALA A 114 16.93 7.25 2.34
C ALA A 114 15.53 7.64 2.86
N ALA A 115 14.72 6.66 3.27
CA ALA A 115 13.42 6.90 3.88
C ALA A 115 13.50 7.31 5.36
N GLY A 116 14.64 7.13 6.03
CA GLY A 116 14.84 7.38 7.46
C GLY A 116 14.35 6.24 8.36
N LEU A 117 14.26 5.01 7.85
CA LEU A 117 13.75 3.82 8.56
C LEU A 117 14.87 2.95 9.13
N VAL A 118 16.08 3.07 8.59
CA VAL A 118 17.28 2.44 9.16
C VAL A 118 18.44 3.43 9.18
N ALA A 119 19.40 3.21 10.08
CA ALA A 119 20.69 3.88 10.05
C ALA A 119 21.78 2.88 9.64
N LEU A 120 22.48 3.19 8.54
CA LEU A 120 23.68 2.45 8.11
C LEU A 120 24.93 3.21 8.58
N HIS A 121 26.09 2.58 8.42
CA HIS A 121 27.35 3.32 8.57
C HIS A 121 27.57 4.29 7.40
N PRO A 122 28.41 5.33 7.58
CA PRO A 122 28.69 6.29 6.53
C PRO A 122 29.22 5.64 5.23
N PRO A 123 28.93 6.24 4.05
CA PRO A 123 29.48 5.80 2.77
C PRO A 123 31.00 5.64 2.80
N GLY A 124 31.53 4.64 2.09
CA GLY A 124 32.97 4.32 2.07
C GLY A 124 33.49 3.51 3.27
N THR A 125 32.68 3.30 4.31
CA THR A 125 33.05 2.47 5.47
C THR A 125 33.01 0.98 5.11
N ARG A 126 34.04 0.22 5.54
CA ARG A 126 34.04 -1.25 5.44
C ARG A 126 32.88 -1.81 6.28
N TYR A 127 32.15 -2.79 5.74
CA TYR A 127 30.97 -3.40 6.38
C TYR A 127 29.81 -2.43 6.61
N ARG A 128 29.63 -1.44 5.72
CA ARG A 128 28.56 -0.43 5.80
C ARG A 128 27.16 -0.99 6.11
N TYR A 129 26.84 -2.13 5.50
CA TYR A 129 25.52 -2.75 5.58
C TYR A 129 25.40 -3.76 6.72
N GLU A 130 26.41 -3.94 7.57
CA GLU A 130 26.31 -4.83 8.73
C GLU A 130 25.84 -4.04 9.97
N GLN A 131 25.19 -4.72 10.92
CA GLN A 131 24.78 -4.14 12.22
C GLN A 131 23.97 -2.83 12.12
N TRP A 132 23.25 -2.63 11.02
CA TRP A 132 22.36 -1.48 10.84
C TRP A 132 21.30 -1.42 11.94
N GLN A 133 20.83 -0.20 12.24
CA GLN A 133 19.88 0.05 13.32
C GLN A 133 18.50 0.35 12.72
N LEU A 134 17.46 -0.31 13.23
CA LEU A 134 16.08 0.03 12.91
C LEU A 134 15.68 1.32 13.62
N LEU A 135 15.02 2.23 12.90
CA LEU A 135 14.57 3.53 13.41
C LEU A 135 13.04 3.57 13.57
N GLN A 136 12.54 4.52 14.35
CA GLN A 136 11.10 4.78 14.51
C GLN A 136 10.51 5.41 13.25
N GLU A 137 9.26 5.06 12.95
CA GLU A 137 8.54 5.58 11.76
C GLU A 137 8.06 7.02 11.89
N ASP A 138 8.18 7.64 13.06
CA ASP A 138 7.74 9.02 13.30
C ASP A 138 8.69 10.07 12.68
N GLY A 139 9.78 9.63 12.04
CA GLY A 139 10.78 10.50 11.43
C GLY A 139 11.74 11.13 12.43
N SER A 140 11.67 10.76 13.72
CA SER A 140 12.53 11.30 14.77
C SER A 140 14.00 10.87 14.67
N GLY A 141 14.28 9.83 13.87
CA GLY A 141 15.59 9.18 13.80
C GLY A 141 15.96 8.40 15.07
N GLN A 142 15.03 8.25 16.02
CA GLN A 142 15.26 7.45 17.22
C GLN A 142 15.25 5.97 16.90
N ARG A 143 15.97 5.18 17.70
CA ARG A 143 15.99 3.72 17.55
C ARG A 143 14.60 3.14 17.78
N TYR A 144 14.20 2.22 16.92
CA TYR A 144 12.95 1.50 17.05
C TYR A 144 12.88 0.76 18.39
N ARG A 145 11.71 0.86 19.01
CA ARG A 145 11.37 0.14 20.23
C ARG A 145 10.02 -0.50 19.99
N VAL A 146 9.95 -1.79 20.30
CA VAL A 146 8.69 -2.53 20.19
C VAL A 146 7.63 -1.86 21.08
N PRO A 147 6.49 -1.44 20.51
CA PRO A 147 5.42 -0.84 21.29
C PRO A 147 4.89 -1.79 22.36
N PRO A 148 4.38 -1.28 23.49
CA PRO A 148 3.70 -2.11 24.47
C PRO A 148 2.46 -2.74 23.84
N GLU A 149 2.04 -3.90 24.36
CA GLU A 149 0.88 -4.63 23.84
C GLU A 149 -0.38 -3.76 23.75
N LYS A 150 -0.60 -2.89 24.74
CA LYS A 150 -1.74 -1.96 24.81
C LYS A 150 -1.40 -0.54 24.31
N SER A 151 -0.55 -0.42 23.29
CA SER A 151 -0.21 0.90 22.74
C SER A 151 -1.42 1.55 22.05
N PRO A 152 -1.74 2.82 22.35
CA PRO A 152 -2.80 3.57 21.66
C PRO A 152 -2.44 3.93 20.22
N THR A 153 -1.14 3.95 19.90
CA THR A 153 -0.60 4.37 18.61
C THR A 153 -0.12 3.21 17.74
N GLY A 154 -0.33 1.97 18.19
CA GLY A 154 0.13 0.78 17.49
C GLY A 154 -0.95 0.16 16.61
N LEU A 155 -0.61 -0.14 15.37
CA LEU A 155 -1.41 -1.00 14.50
C LEU A 155 -1.25 -2.46 14.93
N ARG A 156 -2.36 -3.19 15.02
CA ARG A 156 -2.38 -4.63 15.32
C ARG A 156 -2.67 -5.43 14.07
N LEU A 157 -1.82 -6.41 13.79
CA LEU A 157 -1.99 -7.34 12.68
C LEU A 157 -1.97 -8.78 13.21
N PRO A 158 -2.77 -9.69 12.62
CA PRO A 158 -2.65 -11.11 12.92
C PRO A 158 -1.25 -11.61 12.57
N ALA A 159 -0.66 -12.45 13.41
CA ALA A 159 0.68 -12.99 13.12
C ALA A 159 0.70 -13.84 11.82
N THR A 160 -0.45 -14.39 11.42
CA THR A 160 -0.62 -15.12 10.15
C THR A 160 -0.43 -14.23 8.91
N PHE A 161 -0.61 -12.91 9.02
CA PHE A 161 -0.21 -11.96 7.96
C PHE A 161 1.28 -12.07 7.62
N PHE A 162 2.12 -12.26 8.64
CA PHE A 162 3.56 -12.42 8.45
C PHE A 162 3.95 -13.86 8.13
N TRP A 163 3.43 -14.84 8.88
CA TRP A 163 3.77 -16.25 8.68
C TRP A 163 3.40 -16.78 7.31
N ASN A 164 2.24 -16.39 6.77
CA ASN A 164 1.82 -16.83 5.44
C ASN A 164 2.45 -16.00 4.32
N GLY A 165 3.13 -14.89 4.64
CA GLY A 165 3.85 -14.09 3.65
C GLY A 165 2.98 -13.08 2.89
N TRP A 166 1.82 -12.66 3.41
CA TRP A 166 1.01 -11.60 2.78
C TRP A 166 1.82 -10.32 2.53
N HIS A 167 2.65 -9.93 3.49
CA HIS A 167 3.58 -8.79 3.35
C HIS A 167 4.66 -8.93 2.27
N LEU A 168 4.88 -10.14 1.75
CA LEU A 168 5.86 -10.44 0.71
C LEU A 168 5.21 -10.56 -0.67
N VAL A 169 3.91 -10.87 -0.71
CA VAL A 169 3.15 -11.09 -1.96
C VAL A 169 2.47 -9.80 -2.44
N LEU A 170 1.92 -9.00 -1.51
CA LEU A 170 1.22 -7.76 -1.85
C LEU A 170 2.20 -6.69 -2.39
N GLU A 171 1.73 -5.91 -3.36
CA GLU A 171 2.48 -4.78 -3.88
C GLU A 171 2.60 -3.66 -2.82
N PRO A 172 3.64 -2.79 -2.88
CA PRO A 172 3.80 -1.74 -1.89
C PRO A 172 2.59 -0.79 -1.74
N ALA A 173 1.90 -0.52 -2.85
CA ALA A 173 0.69 0.31 -2.84
C ALA A 173 -0.48 -0.38 -2.11
N GLU A 174 -0.65 -1.69 -2.34
CA GLU A 174 -1.65 -2.52 -1.66
C GLU A 174 -1.35 -2.63 -0.17
N LEU A 175 -0.09 -2.84 0.21
CA LEU A 175 0.32 -2.87 1.62
C LEU A 175 -0.02 -1.56 2.32
N VAL A 176 0.36 -0.43 1.74
CA VAL A 176 0.08 0.87 2.36
C VAL A 176 -1.42 1.14 2.47
N MET A 177 -2.20 0.78 1.45
CA MET A 177 -3.66 0.91 1.51
C MET A 177 -4.27 0.03 2.60
N LEU A 178 -3.88 -1.24 2.69
CA LEU A 178 -4.35 -2.16 3.72
C LEU A 178 -4.03 -1.62 5.12
N LEU A 179 -2.76 -1.27 5.36
CA LEU A 179 -2.31 -0.78 6.66
C LEU A 179 -2.99 0.54 7.05
N ALA A 180 -3.22 1.45 6.09
CA ALA A 180 -3.91 2.71 6.34
C ALA A 180 -5.39 2.50 6.70
N VAL A 181 -6.09 1.57 6.03
CA VAL A 181 -7.48 1.24 6.38
C VAL A 181 -7.54 0.63 7.78
N LEU A 182 -6.65 -0.32 8.09
CA LEU A 182 -6.63 -0.98 9.40
C LEU A 182 -6.28 -0.01 10.54
N ASP A 183 -5.29 0.87 10.34
CA ASP A 183 -4.91 1.90 11.32
C ASP A 183 -6.03 2.92 11.51
N GLN A 184 -6.64 3.41 10.43
CA GLN A 184 -7.76 4.35 10.52
C GLN A 184 -8.98 3.72 11.23
N HIS A 185 -9.28 2.46 10.93
CA HIS A 185 -10.32 1.70 11.60
C HIS A 185 -10.03 1.52 13.09
N TRP A 186 -8.79 1.17 13.44
CA TRP A 186 -8.39 1.07 14.84
C TRP A 186 -8.52 2.42 15.56
N ARG A 187 -7.95 3.51 15.01
CA ARG A 187 -7.98 4.85 15.62
C ARG A 187 -9.39 5.36 15.89
N LEU A 188 -10.31 5.14 14.96
CA LEU A 188 -11.70 5.58 15.12
C LEU A 188 -12.50 4.77 16.13
N ASN A 189 -12.04 3.55 16.45
CA ASN A 189 -12.68 2.64 17.39
C ASN A 189 -11.93 2.47 18.72
N TYR A 190 -10.71 3.01 18.84
CA TYR A 190 -9.84 2.82 20.01
C TYR A 190 -10.22 3.70 21.21
N ASP A 191 -10.95 4.81 21.01
CA ASP A 191 -11.23 5.76 22.09
C ASP A 191 -12.36 5.27 23.03
N PRO A 192 -12.06 4.86 24.28
CA PRO A 192 -13.09 4.43 25.23
C PRO A 192 -13.91 5.58 25.81
N ALA A 193 -13.48 6.84 25.62
CA ALA A 193 -14.20 8.03 26.09
C ALA A 193 -15.22 8.53 25.06
N GLN A 194 -15.10 8.11 23.80
CA GLN A 194 -16.12 8.37 22.79
C GLN A 194 -17.28 7.41 23.02
N ASN A 195 -18.38 7.92 23.59
CA ASN A 195 -19.71 7.29 23.61
C ASN A 195 -20.31 7.16 22.18
N ARG A 196 -19.50 6.72 21.22
CA ARG A 196 -19.89 6.51 19.83
C ARG A 196 -19.96 5.02 19.56
N PRO A 197 -20.96 4.56 18.79
CA PRO A 197 -21.00 3.17 18.38
C PRO A 197 -19.74 2.86 17.53
N PRO A 198 -19.15 1.67 17.68
CA PRO A 198 -18.04 1.25 16.86
C PRO A 198 -18.44 1.30 15.38
N ARG A 199 -17.56 1.84 14.56
CA ARG A 199 -17.76 1.93 13.11
C ARG A 199 -17.30 0.64 12.48
N ALA A 200 -18.18 0.00 11.71
CA ALA A 200 -17.84 -1.17 10.90
C ALA A 200 -16.91 -0.83 9.73
N THR A 201 -17.01 0.40 9.20
CA THR A 201 -16.26 0.85 8.03
C THR A 201 -15.62 2.22 8.26
N VAL A 202 -14.58 2.52 7.49
CA VAL A 202 -13.88 3.80 7.50
C VAL A 202 -13.78 4.39 6.11
N ALA A 203 -13.96 5.71 6.04
CA ALA A 203 -13.65 6.48 4.86
C ALA A 203 -12.20 6.98 4.91
N LEU A 204 -11.56 6.98 3.75
CA LEU A 204 -10.24 7.59 3.53
C LEU A 204 -10.38 8.75 2.54
N PRO A 205 -10.92 9.92 2.97
CA PRO A 205 -10.99 11.09 2.11
C PRO A 205 -9.57 11.63 1.80
N ARG A 206 -9.44 12.43 0.74
CA ARG A 206 -8.16 12.96 0.27
C ARG A 206 -7.33 13.63 1.39
N THR A 207 -7.99 14.39 2.26
CA THR A 207 -7.35 15.07 3.39
C THR A 207 -6.71 14.10 4.38
N VAL A 208 -7.39 13.00 4.70
CA VAL A 208 -6.86 11.95 5.59
C VAL A 208 -5.77 11.14 4.89
N ARG A 209 -6.02 10.69 3.65
CA ARG A 209 -5.05 9.90 2.87
C ARG A 209 -3.72 10.61 2.70
N TRP A 210 -3.78 11.86 2.24
CA TRP A 210 -2.57 12.64 2.03
C TRP A 210 -1.97 13.10 3.35
N GLY A 211 -2.78 13.70 4.23
CA GLY A 211 -2.30 14.35 5.45
C GLY A 211 -1.75 13.38 6.49
N HIS A 212 -2.34 12.19 6.64
CA HIS A 212 -1.88 11.21 7.63
C HIS A 212 -0.99 10.12 7.04
N TYR A 213 -1.29 9.66 5.82
CA TYR A 213 -0.64 8.49 5.24
C TYR A 213 0.28 8.82 4.06
N GLY A 214 0.25 10.04 3.51
CA GLY A 214 0.99 10.36 2.27
C GLY A 214 0.54 9.53 1.06
N ILE A 215 -0.71 9.07 1.05
CA ILE A 215 -1.28 8.22 0.01
C ILE A 215 -1.80 9.09 -1.15
N SER A 216 -1.26 8.86 -2.34
CA SER A 216 -1.68 9.52 -3.58
C SER A 216 -3.02 8.94 -4.10
N GLY A 217 -3.60 9.60 -5.10
CA GLY A 217 -4.80 9.09 -5.77
C GLY A 217 -4.59 7.76 -6.47
N GLU A 218 -3.39 7.54 -7.02
CA GLU A 218 -3.01 6.28 -7.69
C GLU A 218 -2.92 5.12 -6.70
N VAL A 219 -2.21 5.31 -5.58
CA VAL A 219 -2.11 4.30 -4.52
C VAL A 219 -3.50 3.94 -3.98
N TYR A 220 -4.40 4.92 -3.87
CA TYR A 220 -5.77 4.69 -3.43
C TYR A 220 -6.57 3.72 -4.34
N LEU A 221 -6.27 3.66 -5.63
CA LEU A 221 -6.96 2.75 -6.55
C LEU A 221 -6.66 1.28 -6.24
N HIS A 222 -5.54 0.98 -5.58
CA HIS A 222 -5.18 -0.38 -5.16
C HIS A 222 -6.12 -0.95 -4.08
N ALA A 223 -7.02 -0.15 -3.52
CA ALA A 223 -8.08 -0.67 -2.66
C ALA A 223 -8.98 -1.67 -3.40
N GLN A 224 -9.16 -1.53 -4.71
CA GLN A 224 -9.97 -2.49 -5.48
C GLN A 224 -9.32 -3.88 -5.51
N GLN A 225 -8.02 -3.96 -5.76
CA GLN A 225 -7.27 -5.23 -5.73
C GLN A 225 -7.38 -5.90 -4.35
N LEU A 226 -7.26 -5.13 -3.27
CA LEU A 226 -7.44 -5.65 -1.92
C LEU A 226 -8.85 -6.19 -1.67
N VAL A 227 -9.88 -5.57 -2.25
CA VAL A 227 -11.26 -6.07 -2.17
C VAL A 227 -11.41 -7.36 -2.98
N GLU A 228 -10.80 -7.44 -4.17
CA GLU A 228 -10.80 -8.65 -5.00
C GLU A 228 -10.06 -9.81 -4.31
N PHE A 229 -8.96 -9.55 -3.62
CA PHE A 229 -8.28 -10.54 -2.77
C PHE A 229 -9.10 -10.91 -1.53
N GLY A 230 -10.20 -10.21 -1.25
CA GLY A 230 -11.00 -10.37 -0.04
C GLY A 230 -10.26 -9.96 1.23
N LEU A 231 -9.31 -9.02 1.14
CA LEU A 231 -8.56 -8.46 2.27
C LEU A 231 -9.17 -7.17 2.82
N LEU A 232 -10.09 -6.56 2.08
CA LEU A 232 -10.89 -5.41 2.51
C LEU A 232 -12.36 -5.62 2.15
N GLU A 233 -13.23 -5.16 3.03
CA GLU A 233 -14.65 -5.01 2.71
C GLU A 233 -14.87 -3.67 2.01
N PHE A 234 -15.70 -3.64 0.97
CA PHE A 234 -16.03 -2.43 0.25
C PHE A 234 -17.49 -2.04 0.49
N HIS A 235 -17.70 -0.80 0.90
CA HIS A 235 -19.03 -0.24 1.07
C HIS A 235 -19.16 1.04 0.24
N ASP A 236 -20.10 1.03 -0.70
CA ASP A 236 -20.49 2.19 -1.48
C ASP A 236 -21.73 2.84 -0.82
N PRO A 237 -21.58 3.97 -0.08
CA PRO A 237 -22.72 4.67 0.51
C PRO A 237 -23.66 5.31 -0.53
N MET A 238 -23.28 5.32 -1.80
CA MET A 238 -24.04 5.90 -2.91
C MET A 238 -24.14 4.89 -4.08
N PRO A 239 -24.92 3.80 -3.94
CA PRO A 239 -24.91 2.68 -4.88
C PRO A 239 -25.31 3.05 -6.33
N HIS A 240 -26.00 4.18 -6.53
CA HIS A 240 -26.40 4.66 -7.86
C HIS A 240 -25.37 5.59 -8.54
N ARG A 241 -24.15 5.74 -8.01
CA ARG A 241 -23.10 6.53 -8.68
C ARG A 241 -22.52 5.77 -9.88
N ARG A 242 -22.75 6.25 -11.11
CA ARG A 242 -22.07 5.71 -12.29
C ARG A 242 -20.59 6.15 -12.27
N ARG A 243 -19.68 5.24 -11.89
CA ARG A 243 -18.21 5.43 -11.99
C ARG A 243 -17.73 6.83 -11.55
N GLY A 244 -18.09 7.25 -10.33
CA GLY A 244 -17.65 8.54 -9.76
C GLY A 244 -18.32 9.79 -10.36
N LYS A 245 -19.27 9.64 -11.29
CA LYS A 245 -20.17 10.71 -11.73
C LYS A 245 -21.57 10.41 -11.22
N LEU A 246 -22.16 11.37 -10.51
CA LEU A 246 -23.61 11.38 -10.33
C LEU A 246 -24.22 11.49 -11.73
N PRO A 247 -25.32 10.79 -12.05
CA PRO A 247 -26.09 11.12 -13.23
C PRO A 247 -26.39 12.61 -13.17
N ALA A 248 -26.10 13.33 -14.25
CA ALA A 248 -26.59 14.70 -14.38
C ALA A 248 -28.10 14.61 -14.22
N HIS A 249 -28.64 15.27 -13.18
CA HIS A 249 -30.07 15.38 -13.04
C HIS A 249 -30.56 16.16 -14.27
N GLY A 250 -31.19 15.45 -15.21
CA GLY A 250 -31.61 16.01 -16.49
C GLY A 250 -31.66 15.06 -17.69
N ALA A 251 -31.37 13.76 -17.54
CA ALA A 251 -31.49 12.81 -18.65
C ALA A 251 -32.11 11.48 -18.21
N GLU A 252 -33.40 11.52 -17.90
CA GLU A 252 -34.42 10.43 -17.85
C GLU A 252 -35.59 10.99 -17.01
N ALA A 253 -36.81 11.18 -17.45
CA ALA A 253 -37.52 10.94 -18.69
C ALA A 253 -38.42 12.17 -18.95
N ASN A 254 -38.78 12.44 -20.20
CA ASN A 254 -39.81 13.42 -20.54
C ASN A 254 -41.16 12.78 -20.14
N PRO A 255 -41.86 13.17 -19.06
CA PRO A 255 -43.26 12.82 -18.94
C PRO A 255 -44.00 13.56 -20.05
N SER A 256 -44.84 12.83 -20.79
CA SER A 256 -45.73 13.39 -21.80
C SER A 256 -46.44 14.62 -21.25
N ARG A 257 -46.60 15.63 -22.10
CA ARG A 257 -47.12 16.97 -21.81
C ARG A 257 -48.61 17.01 -21.38
N GLU A 258 -49.18 15.88 -20.97
CA GLU A 258 -50.58 15.74 -20.56
C GLU A 258 -50.78 15.50 -19.06
N ASP A 259 -49.73 15.16 -18.29
CA ASP A 259 -49.87 14.89 -16.83
C ASP A 259 -49.55 16.09 -15.92
N LEU A 260 -49.12 17.23 -16.47
CA LEU A 260 -48.68 18.42 -15.71
C LEU A 260 -49.79 19.44 -15.41
N LYS A 261 -51.04 19.01 -15.27
CA LYS A 261 -52.17 19.90 -14.91
C LYS A 261 -52.92 19.55 -13.63
N ALA A 262 -52.52 18.56 -12.85
CA ALA A 262 -53.25 18.18 -11.64
C ALA A 262 -52.65 18.67 -10.31
N ASP A 263 -51.34 18.89 -10.21
CA ASP A 263 -50.70 19.04 -8.88
C ASP A 263 -50.02 20.41 -8.65
N THR A 264 -50.58 21.49 -9.19
CA THR A 264 -50.15 22.85 -8.82
C THR A 264 -51.08 23.42 -7.76
N GLU A 265 -51.10 22.85 -6.55
CA GLU A 265 -51.61 23.50 -5.33
C GLU A 265 -51.46 22.59 -4.09
N ALA A 266 -50.22 22.42 -3.59
CA ALA A 266 -49.92 22.26 -2.16
C ALA A 266 -48.43 22.02 -1.94
N ASN A 267 -47.88 22.67 -0.93
CA ASN A 267 -46.50 22.61 -0.45
C ASN A 267 -45.45 23.35 -1.29
N GLY A 268 -45.33 24.64 -0.97
CA GLY A 268 -44.07 25.35 -1.10
C GLY A 268 -43.05 24.74 -0.15
N ASP A 269 -42.14 23.94 -0.69
CA ASP A 269 -40.84 23.73 -0.10
C ASP A 269 -39.80 23.92 -1.21
N VAL A 270 -39.02 24.99 -1.07
CA VAL A 270 -37.93 25.33 -1.99
C VAL A 270 -36.84 24.29 -1.76
N HIS A 271 -36.85 23.20 -2.54
CA HIS A 271 -35.69 22.34 -2.68
C HIS A 271 -34.56 23.14 -3.34
N THR A 272 -33.70 23.73 -2.51
CA THR A 272 -32.39 24.20 -2.94
C THR A 272 -31.65 23.02 -3.54
N GLY A 273 -31.55 22.98 -4.87
CA GLY A 273 -30.95 21.92 -5.69
C GLY A 273 -29.43 21.77 -5.53
N GLN A 274 -28.95 21.67 -4.29
CA GLN A 274 -27.59 21.20 -4.05
C GLN A 274 -27.56 19.68 -4.22
N PRO A 275 -26.68 19.14 -5.09
CA PRO A 275 -26.49 17.71 -5.16
C PRO A 275 -26.05 17.17 -3.79
N PRO A 276 -26.48 15.96 -3.40
CA PRO A 276 -26.09 15.38 -2.14
C PRO A 276 -24.55 15.38 -2.02
N PRO A 277 -24.00 15.70 -0.83
CA PRO A 277 -22.56 15.80 -0.65
C PRO A 277 -21.90 14.48 -1.03
N LYS A 278 -20.90 14.52 -1.93
CA LYS A 278 -20.21 13.32 -2.42
C LYS A 278 -19.58 12.57 -1.25
N GLU A 279 -20.15 11.43 -0.90
CA GLU A 279 -19.59 10.59 0.16
C GLU A 279 -18.43 9.74 -0.37
N PRO A 280 -17.29 9.71 0.35
CA PRO A 280 -16.15 8.86 -0.02
C PRO A 280 -16.51 7.38 0.07
N TYR A 281 -15.84 6.53 -0.72
CA TYR A 281 -15.89 5.09 -0.52
C TYR A 281 -15.46 4.73 0.90
N GLN A 282 -16.13 3.72 1.46
CA GLN A 282 -15.86 3.22 2.80
C GLN A 282 -15.28 1.82 2.70
N PHE A 283 -14.34 1.52 3.60
CA PHE A 283 -13.65 0.23 3.67
C PHE A 283 -13.75 -0.35 5.07
N GLY A 284 -14.00 -1.65 5.19
CA GLY A 284 -14.00 -2.37 6.45
C GLY A 284 -12.80 -3.32 6.55
N PRO A 285 -12.26 -3.58 7.75
CA PRO A 285 -11.39 -4.73 7.95
C PRO A 285 -12.19 -6.02 7.71
N VAL A 286 -11.53 -7.03 7.17
CA VAL A 286 -12.08 -8.39 7.08
C VAL A 286 -11.77 -9.19 8.36
N ASP A 287 -12.43 -10.34 8.50
CA ASP A 287 -12.14 -11.27 9.59
C ASP A 287 -10.65 -11.67 9.60
N PRO A 288 -9.95 -11.65 10.76
CA PRO A 288 -8.54 -12.03 10.86
C PRO A 288 -8.18 -13.40 10.28
N SER A 289 -9.11 -14.36 10.29
CA SER A 289 -8.92 -15.70 9.72
C SER A 289 -8.72 -15.68 8.20
N THR A 290 -9.11 -14.59 7.53
CA THR A 290 -8.85 -14.34 6.11
C THR A 290 -7.36 -14.44 5.77
N PHE A 291 -6.49 -14.01 6.69
CA PHE A 291 -5.03 -14.08 6.53
C PHE A 291 -4.47 -15.50 6.66
N ASN A 292 -5.28 -16.49 7.06
CA ASN A 292 -4.88 -17.89 7.12
C ASN A 292 -4.83 -18.57 5.74
N ARG A 293 -5.41 -17.94 4.72
CA ARG A 293 -5.36 -18.41 3.33
C ARG A 293 -3.94 -18.27 2.77
N ASP A 294 -3.61 -19.11 1.79
CA ASP A 294 -2.35 -19.00 1.03
C ASP A 294 -2.40 -17.74 0.14
N PRO A 295 -1.55 -16.73 0.40
CA PRO A 295 -1.57 -15.48 -0.37
C PRO A 295 -1.22 -15.68 -1.84
N ILE A 296 -0.34 -16.64 -2.16
CA ILE A 296 0.04 -16.89 -3.55
C ILE A 296 -1.18 -17.42 -4.29
N ALA A 297 -1.83 -18.44 -3.76
CA ALA A 297 -3.05 -19.01 -4.35
C ALA A 297 -4.14 -17.93 -4.52
N VAL A 298 -4.43 -17.14 -3.49
CA VAL A 298 -5.46 -16.08 -3.58
C VAL A 298 -5.14 -15.09 -4.70
N VAL A 299 -3.89 -14.60 -4.77
CA VAL A 299 -3.50 -13.61 -5.77
C VAL A 299 -3.48 -14.21 -7.17
N THR A 300 -2.92 -15.41 -7.34
CA THR A 300 -2.89 -16.08 -8.66
C THR A 300 -4.28 -16.44 -9.15
N ASP A 301 -5.16 -16.92 -8.28
CA ASP A 301 -6.53 -17.29 -8.65
C ASP A 301 -7.33 -16.04 -9.03
N THR A 302 -7.17 -14.94 -8.28
CA THR A 302 -7.83 -13.66 -8.59
C THR A 302 -7.36 -13.11 -9.94
N LEU A 303 -6.05 -13.12 -10.19
CA LEU A 303 -5.48 -12.60 -11.44
C LEU A 303 -5.83 -13.48 -12.66
N THR A 304 -6.02 -14.78 -12.47
CA THR A 304 -6.38 -15.71 -13.56
C THR A 304 -7.89 -15.80 -13.79
N ALA A 305 -8.73 -15.46 -12.81
CA ALA A 305 -10.18 -15.43 -12.94
C ALA A 305 -10.69 -14.36 -13.92
N TYR A 306 -9.89 -13.33 -14.21
CA TYR A 306 -10.18 -12.35 -15.24
C TYR A 306 -9.46 -12.73 -16.54
N PRO A 307 -10.14 -13.40 -17.50
CA PRO A 307 -9.54 -13.64 -18.80
C PRO A 307 -9.19 -12.28 -19.40
N ILE A 308 -7.90 -12.08 -19.72
CA ILE A 308 -7.46 -10.95 -20.54
C ILE A 308 -8.33 -11.03 -21.81
N PRO A 309 -9.14 -10.01 -22.12
CA PRO A 309 -9.89 -10.02 -23.37
C PRO A 309 -8.87 -10.19 -24.49
N SER A 310 -8.99 -11.28 -25.25
CA SER A 310 -8.08 -11.66 -26.33
C SER A 310 -8.03 -10.66 -27.50
N ARG A 311 -8.56 -9.45 -27.33
CA ARG A 311 -8.57 -8.35 -28.30
C ARG A 311 -7.20 -7.78 -28.68
N LEU A 312 -6.11 -8.38 -28.20
CA LEU A 312 -4.75 -8.09 -28.68
C LEU A 312 -4.23 -9.16 -29.67
N GLN A 313 -5.04 -10.17 -30.02
CA GLN A 313 -4.70 -11.17 -31.05
C GLN A 313 -5.34 -10.94 -32.41
N ASP A 314 -6.30 -10.02 -32.53
CA ASP A 314 -7.06 -9.81 -33.78
C ASP A 314 -6.46 -8.75 -34.74
N ASP A 315 -5.33 -8.10 -34.38
CA ASP A 315 -4.70 -7.06 -35.21
C ASP A 315 -3.58 -7.58 -36.15
N GLU A 316 -3.20 -8.85 -36.09
CA GLU A 316 -2.22 -9.40 -37.05
C GLU A 316 -2.81 -9.70 -38.44
N ASP A 317 -4.13 -9.89 -38.55
CA ASP A 317 -4.80 -10.13 -39.84
C ASP A 317 -5.08 -8.84 -40.63
N LEU A 318 -4.97 -7.66 -40.00
CA LEU A 318 -5.14 -6.35 -40.63
C LEU A 318 -3.83 -5.76 -41.19
N LEU A 319 -2.69 -6.41 -40.97
CA LEU A 319 -1.37 -5.96 -41.45
C LEU A 319 -0.89 -6.72 -42.71
N TRP A 320 -1.65 -7.71 -43.16
CA TRP A 320 -1.34 -8.53 -44.35
C TRP A 320 -2.49 -8.65 -45.35
N SER A 321 -3.47 -7.74 -45.31
CA SER A 321 -4.54 -7.61 -46.32
C SER A 321 -4.44 -6.32 -47.12
#